data_AF-G2FCC6-F1
#
_entry.id   AF-G2FCC6-F1
#
_cell.length_a   1.000
_cell.length_b   1.000
_cell.length_c   1.000
_cell.angle_alpha   90.00
_cell.angle_beta   90.00
_cell.angle_gamma   90.00
#
_symmetry.space_group_name_H-M   'P 1'
#
loop_
_entity.id
_entity.type
_entity.pdbx_description
1 polymer ?
#
loop_
_entity_poly.entity_id
_entity_poly.type
_entity_poly.pdbx_seq_one_letter_code
_entity_poly.pdbx_strand_id
1 'polypeptide(L)'
;MMTTADSDAGGASQPVPMRNKNIILCSDGTGNRGGIGKGTNVWRLFQAVDRHGHLQQGADEQGDDAPCEQITFYDDGVGTSDYKLLKLLGGGMGFGLSRNIRDIYSFLVKHYQTGDRIYLFGFSRGAFTARCVAGLIDTCGIIDAWCR
;
A
#
# COMPACT_ATOMS: atom_id res chain seq x y z
N MET A 1 11.24 16.59 -60.58
CA MET A 1 12.02 15.50 -59.94
C MET A 1 12.07 15.82 -58.46
N MET A 2 11.50 14.93 -57.67
CA MET A 2 11.51 14.88 -56.21
C MET A 2 12.93 15.00 -55.65
N THR A 3 13.13 15.73 -54.56
CA THR A 3 13.91 15.24 -53.41
C THR A 3 13.62 16.12 -52.19
N THR A 4 12.89 15.50 -51.27
CA THR A 4 12.65 15.85 -49.87
C THR A 4 13.90 15.65 -49.03
N ALA A 5 14.05 16.41 -47.94
CA ALA A 5 14.33 15.86 -46.61
C ALA A 5 14.29 16.97 -45.57
N ASP A 6 13.15 17.04 -44.87
CA ASP A 6 13.01 17.68 -43.57
C ASP A 6 13.96 17.05 -42.55
N SER A 7 14.67 17.88 -41.79
CA SER A 7 15.45 17.45 -40.63
C SER A 7 14.55 17.43 -39.39
N ASP A 8 13.81 16.35 -39.21
CA ASP A 8 13.13 16.05 -37.95
C ASP A 8 14.16 15.58 -36.91
N ALA A 9 14.60 16.52 -36.08
CA ALA A 9 15.29 16.21 -34.84
C ALA A 9 14.27 15.64 -33.85
N GLY A 10 14.14 14.31 -33.85
CA GLY A 10 13.39 13.55 -32.85
C GLY A 10 13.99 13.77 -31.47
N GLY A 11 13.46 14.74 -30.72
CA GLY A 11 13.72 14.91 -29.31
C GLY A 11 13.20 13.69 -28.57
N ALA A 12 14.10 12.85 -28.05
CA ALA A 12 13.76 11.81 -27.10
C ALA A 12 13.02 12.47 -25.92
N SER A 13 11.75 12.08 -25.71
CA SER A 13 11.00 12.53 -24.54
C SER A 13 11.75 12.07 -23.30
N GLN A 14 12.33 13.02 -22.57
CA GLN A 14 12.90 12.75 -21.25
C GLN A 14 11.85 12.03 -20.40
N PRO A 15 12.21 10.96 -19.67
CA PRO A 15 11.27 10.28 -18.80
C PRO A 15 10.70 11.31 -17.83
N VAL A 16 9.39 11.48 -17.85
CA VAL A 16 8.69 12.33 -16.89
C VAL A 16 9.11 11.86 -15.50
N PRO A 17 9.65 12.73 -14.62
CA PRO A 17 10.02 12.32 -13.27
C PRO A 17 8.78 11.72 -12.62
N MET A 18 8.83 10.41 -12.32
CA MET A 18 7.76 9.74 -11.60
C MET A 18 7.66 10.42 -10.24
N ARG A 19 6.56 11.17 -10.00
CA ARG A 19 6.29 11.76 -8.69
C ARG A 19 6.25 10.65 -7.64
N ASN A 20 6.71 10.97 -6.42
CA ASN A 20 6.58 10.07 -5.29
C ASN A 20 5.12 9.64 -5.11
N LYS A 21 4.93 8.34 -4.85
CA LYS A 21 3.60 7.72 -4.75
C LYS A 21 3.20 7.49 -3.31
N ASN A 22 1.91 7.26 -3.11
CA ASN A 22 1.35 6.88 -1.82
C ASN A 22 1.18 5.36 -1.76
N ILE A 23 1.73 4.73 -0.73
CA ILE A 23 1.57 3.30 -0.45
C ILE A 23 0.64 3.16 0.77
N ILE A 24 -0.55 2.64 0.54
CA ILE A 24 -1.61 2.52 1.53
C ILE A 24 -1.80 1.06 1.90
N LEU A 25 -1.47 0.71 3.13
CA LEU A 25 -1.53 -0.65 3.66
C LEU A 25 -2.66 -0.75 4.68
N CYS A 26 -3.61 -1.63 4.41
CA CYS A 26 -4.80 -1.82 5.21
C CYS A 26 -4.82 -3.24 5.79
N SER A 27 -4.89 -3.39 7.12
CA SER A 27 -5.00 -4.70 7.80
C SER A 27 -6.25 -4.77 8.66
N ASP A 28 -7.13 -5.73 8.35
CA ASP A 28 -8.42 -5.86 9.04
C ASP A 28 -8.34 -6.77 10.29
N GLY A 29 -9.35 -6.63 11.16
CA GLY A 29 -9.53 -7.43 12.36
C GLY A 29 -9.89 -8.89 12.10
N THR A 30 -9.82 -9.69 13.16
CA THR A 30 -10.09 -11.13 13.14
C THR A 30 -11.44 -11.49 12.55
N GLY A 31 -11.45 -12.49 11.66
CA GLY A 31 -12.68 -13.02 11.08
C GLY A 31 -13.29 -12.15 9.99
N ASN A 32 -12.65 -11.01 9.66
CA ASN A 32 -13.10 -10.16 8.56
C ASN A 32 -12.44 -10.60 7.25
N ARG A 33 -13.23 -10.54 6.18
CA ARG A 33 -12.78 -10.69 4.79
C ARG A 33 -13.28 -9.51 4.00
N GLY A 34 -12.45 -8.99 3.12
CA GLY A 34 -12.86 -7.96 2.18
C GLY A 34 -14.13 -8.37 1.42
N GLY A 35 -15.12 -7.48 1.38
CA GLY A 35 -16.35 -7.68 0.59
C GLY A 35 -17.38 -8.65 1.19
N ILE A 36 -17.15 -9.23 2.37
CA ILE A 36 -18.16 -10.09 3.04
C ILE A 36 -18.94 -9.29 4.10
N GLY A 37 -20.27 -9.41 4.07
CA GLY A 37 -21.16 -8.69 4.99
C GLY A 37 -21.21 -7.19 4.71
N LYS A 38 -21.34 -6.35 5.75
CA LYS A 38 -21.40 -4.89 5.60
C LYS A 38 -20.05 -4.23 5.26
N GLY A 39 -18.95 -4.99 5.27
CA GLY A 39 -17.58 -4.48 5.18
C GLY A 39 -17.15 -3.71 6.43
N THR A 40 -15.90 -3.85 6.83
CA THR A 40 -15.33 -3.06 7.94
C THR A 40 -14.98 -1.65 7.49
N ASN A 41 -14.67 -0.76 8.42
CA ASN A 41 -14.18 0.57 8.07
C ASN A 41 -12.83 0.50 7.33
N VAL A 42 -11.98 -0.50 7.65
CA VAL A 42 -10.72 -0.73 6.93
C VAL A 42 -10.99 -1.15 5.48
N TRP A 43 -11.95 -2.05 5.26
CA TRP A 43 -12.38 -2.42 3.91
C TRP A 43 -12.97 -1.25 3.13
N ARG A 44 -13.87 -0.47 3.76
CA ARG A 44 -14.47 0.71 3.14
C ARG A 44 -13.43 1.75 2.76
N LEU A 45 -12.45 2.01 3.64
CA LEU A 45 -11.34 2.90 3.34
C LEU A 45 -10.54 2.38 2.15
N PHE A 46 -10.18 1.09 2.13
CA PHE A 46 -9.46 0.49 1.01
C PHE A 46 -10.21 0.64 -0.33
N GLN A 47 -11.54 0.45 -0.32
CA GLN A 47 -12.38 0.65 -1.50
C GLN A 47 -12.51 2.12 -1.93
N ALA A 48 -12.40 3.06 -0.98
CA ALA A 48 -12.49 4.49 -1.24
C ALA A 48 -11.19 5.11 -1.78
N VAL A 49 -10.08 4.36 -1.82
CA VAL A 49 -8.82 4.89 -2.36
C VAL A 49 -8.93 5.09 -3.86
N ASP A 50 -8.76 6.34 -4.30
CA ASP A 50 -8.58 6.69 -5.70
C ASP A 50 -7.15 6.37 -6.16
N ARG A 51 -6.98 5.22 -6.84
CA ARG A 51 -5.67 4.74 -7.28
C ARG A 51 -4.95 5.68 -8.24
N HIS A 52 -5.69 6.54 -8.93
CA HIS A 52 -5.13 7.46 -9.92
C HIS A 52 -4.62 8.76 -9.31
N GLY A 53 -4.85 8.97 -8.00
CA GLY A 53 -4.61 10.24 -7.35
C GLY A 53 -5.66 11.24 -7.80
N HIS A 54 -6.49 11.73 -6.88
CA HIS A 54 -7.52 12.68 -7.24
C HIS A 54 -6.89 13.92 -7.87
N LEU A 55 -7.08 14.12 -9.17
CA LEU A 55 -6.74 15.36 -9.86
C LEU A 55 -7.70 16.44 -9.36
N GLN A 56 -7.37 17.09 -8.25
CA GLN A 56 -8.01 18.36 -7.94
C GLN A 56 -7.56 19.34 -9.01
N GLN A 57 -8.47 19.73 -9.91
CA GLN A 57 -8.21 20.82 -10.84
C GLN A 57 -7.88 22.07 -10.02
N GLY A 58 -6.64 22.56 -10.10
CA GLY A 58 -6.15 23.69 -9.32
C GLY A 58 -5.47 23.34 -8.00
N ALA A 59 -5.18 22.06 -7.71
CA ALA A 59 -4.21 21.72 -6.67
C ALA A 59 -2.81 22.14 -7.11
N ASP A 60 -2.01 22.66 -6.17
CA ASP A 60 -0.61 23.01 -6.41
C ASP A 60 0.12 21.79 -6.96
N GLU A 61 0.50 21.86 -8.23
CA GLU A 61 1.21 20.78 -8.93
C GLU A 61 2.64 20.57 -8.38
N GLN A 62 3.09 21.38 -7.42
CA GLN A 62 4.43 21.30 -6.84
C GLN A 62 4.43 21.17 -5.30
N GLY A 63 3.29 20.85 -4.67
CA GLY A 63 3.21 20.62 -3.21
C GLY A 63 3.17 19.15 -2.79
N ASP A 64 3.31 18.88 -1.49
CA ASP A 64 3.11 17.53 -0.92
C ASP A 64 1.70 16.99 -1.24
N ASP A 65 0.69 17.86 -1.34
CA ASP A 65 -0.68 17.49 -1.68
C ASP A 65 -0.93 17.31 -3.19
N ALA A 66 0.13 17.38 -4.01
CA ALA A 66 0.00 17.16 -5.45
C ALA A 66 -0.56 15.74 -5.73
N PRO A 67 -1.45 15.61 -6.73
CA PRO A 67 -1.95 14.31 -7.14
C PRO A 67 -0.79 13.38 -7.52
N CYS A 68 -0.81 12.16 -6.95
CA CYS A 68 0.17 11.12 -7.20
C CYS A 68 -0.50 9.75 -7.23
N GLU A 69 0.18 8.78 -7.85
CA GLU A 69 -0.29 7.39 -7.87
C GLU A 69 -0.49 6.86 -6.45
N GLN A 70 -1.56 6.09 -6.25
CA GLN A 70 -1.83 5.41 -4.99
C GLN A 70 -1.83 3.89 -5.17
N ILE A 71 -0.87 3.23 -4.55
CA ILE A 71 -0.77 1.77 -4.50
C ILE A 71 -1.36 1.29 -3.18
N THR A 72 -2.28 0.34 -3.26
CA THR A 72 -2.96 -0.19 -2.08
C THR A 72 -2.69 -1.68 -1.88
N PHE A 73 -2.59 -2.08 -0.61
CA PHE A 73 -2.60 -3.47 -0.18
C PHE A 73 -3.66 -3.68 0.91
N TYR A 74 -4.44 -4.75 0.78
CA TYR A 74 -5.42 -5.14 1.78
C TYR A 74 -5.12 -6.54 2.31
N ASP A 75 -5.02 -6.62 3.62
CA ASP A 75 -4.78 -7.83 4.37
C ASP A 75 -6.06 -8.26 5.10
N ASP A 76 -6.59 -9.42 4.71
CA ASP A 76 -7.67 -10.07 5.46
C ASP A 76 -7.17 -10.46 6.85
N GLY A 77 -7.95 -10.15 7.88
CA GLY A 77 -7.56 -10.51 9.24
C GLY A 77 -7.44 -12.03 9.43
N VAL A 78 -6.47 -12.50 10.22
CA VAL A 78 -6.23 -13.95 10.46
C VAL A 78 -7.53 -14.71 10.77
N GLY A 79 -7.71 -15.83 10.09
CA GLY A 79 -8.58 -16.88 10.57
C GLY A 79 -10.07 -16.59 10.38
N THR A 80 -10.51 -16.57 9.13
CA THR A 80 -11.92 -16.44 8.74
C THR A 80 -12.71 -17.75 8.91
N SER A 81 -12.81 -18.28 10.13
CA SER A 81 -13.80 -19.33 10.43
C SER A 81 -14.48 -19.09 11.78
N ASP A 82 -15.72 -19.56 11.90
CA ASP A 82 -16.74 -19.06 12.83
C ASP A 82 -16.44 -19.23 14.34
N TYR A 83 -15.45 -20.04 14.71
CA TYR A 83 -15.18 -20.40 16.12
C TYR A 83 -13.94 -19.72 16.73
N LYS A 84 -13.41 -18.66 16.10
CA LYS A 84 -12.05 -18.17 16.36
C LYS A 84 -11.89 -17.05 17.38
N LEU A 85 -12.96 -16.41 17.86
CA LEU A 85 -12.85 -15.48 18.99
C LEU A 85 -12.40 -16.20 20.27
N LEU A 86 -12.85 -17.44 20.49
CA LEU A 86 -12.33 -18.31 21.56
C LEU A 86 -10.87 -18.75 21.30
N LYS A 87 -10.54 -19.08 20.05
CA LYS A 87 -9.17 -19.51 19.66
C LYS A 87 -8.15 -18.36 19.75
N LEU A 88 -8.62 -17.12 19.70
CA LEU A 88 -7.86 -15.88 19.91
C LEU A 88 -7.37 -15.75 21.36
N LEU A 89 -8.20 -16.14 22.33
CA LEU A 89 -7.84 -16.16 23.76
C LEU A 89 -6.94 -17.36 24.12
N GLY A 90 -6.97 -18.43 23.33
CA GLY A 90 -6.31 -19.72 23.61
C GLY A 90 -4.95 -19.99 22.93
N GLY A 91 -4.26 -19.00 22.36
CA GLY A 91 -2.86 -19.16 21.91
C GLY A 91 -2.62 -19.44 20.41
N GLY A 92 -3.65 -19.54 19.56
CA GLY A 92 -3.51 -19.64 18.10
C GLY A 92 -3.08 -18.34 17.39
N MET A 93 -2.73 -17.31 18.17
CA MET A 93 -2.53 -15.91 17.77
C MET A 93 -1.22 -15.67 16.99
N GLY A 94 -0.14 -16.37 17.35
CA GLY A 94 1.21 -16.03 16.88
C GLY A 94 1.45 -16.25 15.39
N PHE A 95 1.18 -17.45 14.87
CA PHE A 95 1.59 -17.83 13.52
C PHE A 95 0.89 -17.02 12.41
N GLY A 96 -0.42 -16.81 12.54
CA GLY A 96 -1.16 -16.04 11.54
C GLY A 96 -0.77 -14.56 11.55
N LEU A 97 -0.53 -14.00 12.74
CA LEU A 97 -0.12 -12.62 12.90
C LEU A 97 1.26 -12.35 12.28
N SER A 98 2.25 -13.21 12.56
CA SER A 98 3.58 -13.10 11.95
C SER A 98 3.50 -13.18 10.42
N ARG A 99 2.60 -13.99 9.87
CA ARG A 99 2.37 -14.06 8.42
C ARG A 99 1.83 -12.74 7.87
N ASN A 100 0.79 -12.15 8.48
CA ASN A 100 0.24 -10.87 8.00
C ASN A 100 1.29 -9.75 8.05
N ILE A 101 2.07 -9.66 9.14
CA ILE A 101 3.16 -8.68 9.28
C ILE A 101 4.16 -8.85 8.13
N ARG A 102 4.59 -10.09 7.88
CA ARG A 102 5.55 -10.40 6.81
C ARG A 102 5.00 -10.05 5.44
N ASP A 103 3.74 -10.39 5.17
CA ASP A 103 3.13 -10.18 3.85
C ASP A 103 2.97 -8.68 3.55
N ILE A 104 2.54 -7.86 4.53
CA ILE A 104 2.45 -6.40 4.41
C ILE A 104 3.85 -5.79 4.21
N TYR A 105 4.83 -6.16 5.05
CA TYR A 105 6.18 -5.61 4.96
C TYR A 105 6.86 -6.02 3.64
N SER A 106 6.64 -7.25 3.17
CA SER A 106 7.14 -7.71 1.87
C SER A 106 6.51 -6.95 0.71
N PHE A 107 5.23 -6.62 0.80
CA PHE A 107 4.57 -5.78 -0.19
C PHE A 107 5.20 -4.38 -0.22
N LEU A 108 5.40 -3.77 0.95
CA LEU A 108 6.03 -2.46 1.07
C LEU A 108 7.43 -2.46 0.43
N VAL A 109 8.30 -3.39 0.81
CA VAL A 109 9.67 -3.52 0.27
C VAL A 109 9.70 -3.63 -1.25
N LYS A 110 8.72 -4.31 -1.85
CA LYS A 110 8.66 -4.50 -3.31
C LYS A 110 8.24 -3.25 -4.09
N HIS A 111 7.51 -2.33 -3.46
CA HIS A 111 6.90 -1.19 -4.16
C HIS A 111 7.47 0.16 -3.73
N TYR A 112 8.13 0.21 -2.58
CA TYR A 112 8.71 1.45 -2.05
C TYR A 112 9.88 1.93 -2.92
N GLN A 113 9.87 3.22 -3.22
CA GLN A 113 10.97 3.98 -3.76
C GLN A 113 11.26 5.16 -2.84
N THR A 114 12.50 5.65 -2.85
CA THR A 114 12.91 6.79 -2.02
C THR A 114 11.98 7.98 -2.22
N GLY A 115 11.43 8.46 -1.10
CA GLY A 115 10.50 9.60 -1.05
C GLY A 115 9.02 9.23 -1.13
N ASP A 116 8.67 7.96 -1.35
CA ASP A 116 7.28 7.52 -1.27
C ASP A 116 6.72 7.67 0.14
N ARG A 117 5.40 7.89 0.20
CA ARG A 117 4.68 8.08 1.47
C ARG A 117 3.96 6.80 1.86
N ILE A 118 4.02 6.44 3.13
CA ILE A 118 3.46 5.18 3.65
C ILE A 118 2.33 5.50 4.62
N TYR A 119 1.16 4.94 4.34
CA TYR A 119 -0.03 5.07 5.17
C TYR A 119 -0.44 3.69 5.67
N LEU A 120 -0.55 3.55 6.99
CA LEU A 120 -0.91 2.30 7.65
C LEU A 120 -2.27 2.45 8.32
N PHE A 121 -3.21 1.59 7.97
CA PHE A 121 -4.53 1.53 8.56
C PHE A 121 -4.80 0.14 9.11
N GLY A 122 -5.39 0.07 10.30
CA GLY A 122 -5.83 -1.21 10.82
C GLY A 122 -6.86 -1.13 11.93
N PHE A 123 -7.57 -2.23 12.13
CA PHE A 123 -8.62 -2.35 13.15
C PHE A 123 -8.42 -3.59 14.04
N SER A 124 -8.62 -3.44 15.35
CA SER A 124 -8.45 -4.52 16.33
C SER A 124 -7.07 -5.20 16.20
N ARG A 125 -7.00 -6.50 15.90
CA ARG A 125 -5.73 -7.18 15.63
C ARG A 125 -5.00 -6.63 14.40
N GLY A 126 -5.70 -6.18 13.37
CA GLY A 126 -5.08 -5.51 12.22
C GLY A 126 -4.37 -4.20 12.61
N ALA A 127 -4.87 -3.50 13.64
CA ALA A 127 -4.17 -2.34 14.22
C ALA A 127 -2.90 -2.74 14.99
N PHE A 128 -2.86 -3.94 15.57
CA PHE A 128 -1.63 -4.50 16.14
C PHE A 128 -0.64 -4.85 15.01
N THR A 129 -1.09 -5.53 13.95
CA THR A 129 -0.29 -5.82 12.75
C THR A 129 0.33 -4.55 12.17
N ALA A 130 -0.47 -3.50 11.94
CA ALA A 130 -0.01 -2.22 11.41
C ALA A 130 1.07 -1.57 12.28
N ARG A 131 0.89 -1.59 13.62
CA ARG A 131 1.91 -1.09 14.56
C ARG A 131 3.20 -1.90 14.51
N CYS A 132 3.13 -3.22 14.38
CA CYS A 132 4.33 -4.05 14.21
C CYS A 132 5.06 -3.74 12.90
N VAL A 133 4.33 -3.52 11.81
CA VAL A 133 4.93 -3.09 10.53
C VAL A 133 5.60 -1.72 10.67
N ALA A 134 4.95 -0.75 11.33
CA ALA A 134 5.56 0.54 11.63
C ALA A 134 6.86 0.38 12.45
N GLY A 135 6.84 -0.48 13.47
CA GLY A 135 8.04 -0.80 14.27
C GLY A 135 9.15 -1.45 13.45
N LEU A 136 8.82 -2.33 12.49
CA LEU A 136 9.81 -2.90 11.56
C LEU A 136 10.43 -1.83 10.66
N ILE A 137 9.63 -0.89 10.15
CA ILE A 137 10.14 0.23 9.35
C ILE A 137 11.08 1.09 10.20
N ASP A 138 10.68 1.43 11.42
CA ASP A 138 11.47 2.25 12.34
C ASP A 138 12.78 1.58 12.77
N THR A 139 12.73 0.27 13.07
CA THR A 139 13.87 -0.47 13.60
C THR A 139 14.81 -1.00 12.51
N CYS A 140 14.26 -1.49 11.39
CA CYS A 140 15.01 -2.18 10.35
C CYS A 140 15.10 -1.40 9.04
N GLY A 141 14.38 -0.28 8.91
CA GLY A 141 14.24 0.42 7.64
C GLY A 141 13.37 -0.33 6.64
N ILE A 142 13.42 0.10 5.38
CA ILE A 142 12.84 -0.60 4.24
C ILE A 142 14.01 -1.19 3.47
N ILE A 143 14.10 -2.51 3.46
CA ILE A 143 15.22 -3.23 2.86
C ILE A 143 15.20 -3.01 1.35
N ASP A 144 16.34 -2.60 0.77
CA ASP A 144 16.47 -2.55 -0.68
C ASP A 144 16.41 -3.96 -1.26
N ALA A 145 15.39 -4.22 -2.08
CA ALA A 145 15.19 -5.50 -2.76
C ALA A 145 16.35 -5.88 -3.73
N TRP A 146 17.30 -4.97 -3.94
CA TRP A 146 18.41 -5.08 -4.89
C TRP A 146 19.77 -5.42 -4.28
N CYS A 147 19.86 -5.63 -2.96
CA CYS A 147 21.08 -6.17 -2.36
C CYS A 147 21.12 -7.70 -2.54
N ARG A 148 21.61 -8.14 -3.71
CA ARG A 148 22.14 -9.50 -3.95
C ARG A 148 23.64 -9.42 -4.15
#